data_AF-A0A7J2UTF0-F1
#
_entry.id   AF-A0A7J2UTF0-F1
#
_cell.length_a   1.000
_cell.length_b   1.000
_cell.length_c   1.000
_cell.angle_alpha   90.00
_cell.angle_beta   90.00
_cell.angle_gamma   90.00
#
_symmetry.space_group_name_H-M   'P 1'
#
loop_
_entity.id
_entity.type
_entity.pdbx_description
1 polymer ?
#
loop_
_entity_poly.entity_id
_entity_poly.type
_entity_poly.pdbx_seq_one_letter_code
_entity_poly.pdbx_strand_id
1 'polypeptide(L)'
;MYELVFSKKRVKVSSDHQKMKTEIARVFPGNEKGYDRFLKKEKQRFERMYPCLQKEYSSPTAYLRPVFLKAIPYLSLNSTIYEVLSTYFNKDLLRLTFTFQSKYLGMSAWECPAAFAMIAYIEHKWGIDHVKGGLNKISAAMAKV
;
A
#
# COMPACT_ATOMS: atom_id res chain seq x y z
N MET A 1 10.08 -10.10 -2.94
CA MET A 1 9.95 -8.71 -2.46
C MET A 1 11.31 -8.26 -1.95
N TYR A 2 11.39 -7.47 -0.88
CA TYR A 2 12.61 -6.83 -0.39
C TYR A 2 12.85 -7.13 1.09
N GLU A 3 14.07 -6.82 1.55
CA GLU A 3 14.44 -6.84 2.97
C GLU A 3 14.74 -5.41 3.43
N LEU A 4 14.16 -5.00 4.56
CA LEU A 4 14.48 -3.74 5.20
C LEU A 4 15.49 -3.99 6.32
N VAL A 5 16.62 -3.29 6.25
CA VAL A 5 17.71 -3.38 7.23
C VAL A 5 17.75 -2.08 8.04
N PHE A 6 17.37 -2.19 9.31
CA PHE A 6 17.51 -1.14 10.31
C PHE A 6 18.76 -1.42 11.17
N SER A 7 19.20 -0.43 11.95
CA SER A 7 20.42 -0.54 12.79
C SER A 7 20.46 -1.78 13.68
N LYS A 8 19.32 -2.19 14.25
CA LYS A 8 19.20 -3.35 15.18
C LYS A 8 18.25 -4.45 14.70
N LYS A 9 17.60 -4.30 13.54
CA LYS A 9 16.53 -5.20 13.08
C LYS A 9 16.57 -5.39 11.58
N ARG A 10 16.19 -6.58 11.13
CA ARG A 10 15.99 -6.91 9.72
C ARG A 10 14.59 -7.47 9.53
N VAL A 11 13.88 -6.99 8.52
CA VAL A 11 12.50 -7.37 8.20
C VAL A 11 12.45 -7.87 6.77
N LYS A 12 12.20 -9.16 6.60
CA LYS A 12 12.00 -9.80 5.29
C LYS A 12 10.54 -9.69 4.89
N VAL A 13 10.24 -8.75 3.99
CA VAL A 13 8.87 -8.50 3.55
C VAL A 13 8.43 -9.60 2.57
N SER A 14 7.19 -10.06 2.74
CA SER A 14 6.61 -11.12 1.91
C SER A 14 5.16 -10.83 1.54
N SER A 15 4.77 -11.28 0.33
CA SER A 15 3.39 -11.29 -0.15
C SER A 15 2.67 -12.57 0.26
N ASP A 16 3.41 -13.57 0.73
CA ASP A 16 2.86 -14.71 1.45
C ASP A 16 2.47 -14.25 2.86
N HIS A 17 1.16 -14.14 3.10
CA HIS A 17 0.62 -13.57 4.33
C HIS A 17 1.01 -14.36 5.57
N GLN A 18 1.22 -15.68 5.45
CA GLN A 18 1.63 -16.49 6.58
C GLN A 18 3.11 -16.22 6.91
N LYS A 19 3.98 -16.17 5.90
CA LYS A 19 5.38 -15.79 6.10
C LYS A 19 5.53 -14.38 6.65
N MET A 20 4.73 -13.43 6.15
CA MET A 20 4.75 -12.06 6.65
C MET A 20 4.30 -11.99 8.11
N LYS A 21 3.26 -12.74 8.50
CA LYS A 21 2.83 -12.83 9.91
C LYS A 21 3.90 -13.46 10.81
N THR A 22 4.53 -14.55 10.38
CA THR A 22 5.64 -15.16 11.12
C THR A 22 6.80 -14.18 11.27
N GLU A 23 7.13 -13.41 10.23
CA GLU A 23 8.18 -12.40 10.29
C GLU A 23 7.82 -11.25 11.25
N ILE A 24 6.57 -10.79 11.25
CA ILE A 24 6.07 -9.79 12.20
C ILE A 24 6.18 -10.32 13.63
N ALA A 25 5.75 -11.56 13.89
CA ALA A 25 5.85 -12.17 15.21
C ALA A 25 7.31 -12.25 15.69
N ARG A 26 8.24 -12.57 14.79
CA ARG A 26 9.67 -12.66 15.07
C ARG A 26 10.29 -11.30 15.41
N VAL A 27 9.96 -10.25 14.67
CA VAL A 27 10.66 -8.93 14.77
C VAL A 27 9.91 -7.92 15.64
N PHE A 28 8.58 -8.03 15.70
CA PHE A 28 7.65 -7.11 16.35
C PHE A 28 6.49 -7.89 17.03
N PRO A 29 6.79 -8.76 18.02
CA PRO A 29 5.80 -9.64 18.63
C PRO A 29 4.56 -8.87 19.12
N GLY A 30 3.37 -9.44 18.91
CA GLY A 30 2.08 -8.86 19.31
C GLY A 30 1.42 -7.94 18.26
N ASN A 31 2.01 -7.78 17.08
CA ASN A 31 1.45 -6.97 15.98
C ASN A 31 0.78 -7.79 14.87
N GLU A 32 0.75 -9.11 14.98
CA GLU A 32 0.26 -10.05 13.96
C GLU A 32 -1.22 -9.79 13.64
N LYS A 33 -2.05 -9.61 14.68
CA LYS A 33 -3.46 -9.22 14.53
C LYS A 33 -3.61 -7.85 13.87
N GLY A 34 -2.63 -6.97 14.02
CA GLY A 34 -2.56 -5.68 13.34
C GLY A 34 -2.48 -5.85 11.83
N TYR A 35 -1.68 -6.81 11.38
CA TYR A 35 -1.53 -7.15 9.96
C TYR A 35 -2.82 -7.72 9.36
N ASP A 36 -3.53 -8.59 10.09
CA ASP A 36 -4.85 -9.09 9.64
C ASP A 36 -5.87 -7.95 9.48
N ARG A 37 -5.89 -6.99 10.42
CA ARG A 37 -6.74 -5.80 10.32
C ARG A 37 -6.35 -4.92 9.15
N PHE A 38 -5.05 -4.72 8.93
CA PHE A 38 -4.51 -3.98 7.79
C PHE A 38 -4.99 -4.60 6.47
N LEU A 39 -4.76 -5.90 6.26
CA LEU A 39 -5.19 -6.60 5.04
C LEU A 39 -6.70 -6.46 4.81
N LYS A 40 -7.51 -6.60 5.87
CA LYS A 40 -8.97 -6.50 5.76
C LYS A 40 -9.44 -5.08 5.40
N LYS A 41 -8.97 -4.06 6.11
CA LYS A 41 -9.42 -2.68 5.92
C LYS A 41 -8.89 -2.08 4.62
N GLU A 42 -7.62 -2.29 4.31
CA GLU A 42 -7.01 -1.75 3.10
C GLU A 42 -7.47 -2.49 1.83
N LYS A 43 -7.87 -3.77 1.94
CA LYS A 43 -8.63 -4.46 0.87
C LYS A 43 -9.92 -3.72 0.54
N GLN A 44 -10.71 -3.41 1.56
CA GLN A 44 -11.97 -2.70 1.37
C GLN A 44 -11.74 -1.31 0.77
N ARG A 45 -10.74 -0.57 1.26
CA ARG A 45 -10.35 0.72 0.69
C ARG A 45 -10.02 0.59 -0.79
N PHE A 46 -9.14 -0.35 -1.14
CA PHE A 46 -8.75 -0.61 -2.52
C PHE A 46 -9.96 -0.94 -3.40
N GLU A 47 -10.82 -1.87 -2.99
CA GLU A 47 -11.99 -2.29 -3.78
C GLU A 47 -12.99 -1.15 -4.04
N ARG A 48 -13.10 -0.19 -3.11
CA ARG A 48 -13.95 0.99 -3.26
C ARG A 48 -13.31 2.08 -4.11
N MET A 49 -11.99 2.23 -4.02
CA MET A 49 -11.25 3.25 -4.77
C MET A 49 -10.90 2.82 -6.20
N TYR A 50 -10.66 1.53 -6.44
CA TYR A 50 -10.21 1.02 -7.74
C TYR A 50 -11.12 1.41 -8.92
N PRO A 51 -12.47 1.34 -8.80
CA PRO A 51 -13.35 1.82 -9.87
C PRO A 51 -13.21 3.32 -10.18
N CYS A 52 -12.79 4.13 -9.20
CA CYS A 52 -12.53 5.55 -9.44
C CYS A 52 -11.31 5.74 -10.35
N LEU A 53 -10.28 4.88 -10.23
CA LEU A 53 -9.07 4.95 -11.07
C LEU A 53 -9.32 4.62 -12.55
N GLN A 54 -10.47 4.01 -12.85
CA GLN A 54 -10.88 3.64 -14.22
C GLN A 54 -11.73 4.72 -14.90
N LYS A 55 -11.93 5.87 -14.25
CA LYS A 55 -12.78 6.96 -14.74
C LYS A 55 -11.97 8.21 -14.99
N GLU A 56 -12.34 8.91 -16.04
CA GLU A 56 -11.81 10.23 -16.35
C GLU A 56 -12.48 11.31 -15.48
N TYR A 57 -11.68 12.23 -14.94
CA TYR A 57 -12.12 13.37 -14.13
C TYR A 57 -11.75 14.73 -14.75
N SER A 58 -11.91 14.86 -16.06
CA SER A 58 -11.59 16.08 -16.82
C SER A 58 -12.60 17.22 -16.62
N SER A 59 -13.73 16.98 -15.94
CA SER A 59 -14.73 18.01 -15.62
C SER A 59 -15.11 17.99 -14.13
N PRO A 60 -15.47 19.14 -13.52
CA PRO A 60 -15.94 19.19 -12.14
C PRO A 60 -17.17 18.32 -11.88
N THR A 61 -18.04 18.17 -12.86
CA THR A 61 -19.23 17.31 -12.78
C THR A 61 -18.88 15.81 -12.69
N ALA A 62 -17.69 15.40 -13.13
CA ALA A 62 -17.25 14.01 -13.02
C ALA A 62 -17.13 13.54 -11.56
N TYR A 63 -16.86 14.45 -10.62
CA TYR A 63 -16.80 14.14 -9.19
C TYR A 63 -18.18 13.88 -8.57
N LEU A 64 -19.27 14.30 -9.22
CA LEU A 64 -20.63 14.01 -8.77
C LEU A 64 -21.11 12.60 -9.13
N ARG A 65 -20.30 11.83 -9.87
CA ARG A 65 -20.65 10.46 -10.26
C ARG A 65 -20.81 9.58 -9.02
N PRO A 66 -21.80 8.67 -8.97
CA PRO A 66 -22.02 7.78 -7.83
C PRO A 66 -20.79 6.96 -7.42
N VAL A 67 -19.93 6.63 -8.39
CA VAL A 67 -18.68 5.91 -8.15
C VAL A 67 -17.73 6.69 -7.23
N PHE A 68 -17.56 7.99 -7.46
CA PHE A 68 -16.69 8.85 -6.65
C PHE A 68 -17.33 9.11 -5.29
N LEU A 69 -18.62 9.44 -5.26
CA LEU A 69 -19.35 9.72 -4.01
C LEU A 69 -19.29 8.53 -3.04
N LYS A 70 -19.38 7.29 -3.53
CA LYS A 70 -19.23 6.07 -2.72
C LYS A 70 -17.81 5.84 -2.20
N ALA A 71 -16.80 6.42 -2.83
CA ALA A 71 -15.40 6.28 -2.44
C ALA A 71 -14.96 7.33 -1.40
N ILE A 72 -15.65 8.46 -1.29
CA ILE A 72 -15.30 9.56 -0.36
C ILE A 72 -14.98 9.09 1.07
N PRO A 73 -15.78 8.22 1.72
CA PRO A 73 -15.49 7.77 3.08
C PRO A 73 -14.17 6.99 3.22
N TYR A 74 -13.66 6.44 2.11
CA TYR A 74 -12.46 5.60 2.07
C TYR A 74 -11.20 6.39 1.68
N LEU A 75 -11.33 7.65 1.25
CA LEU A 75 -10.19 8.50 0.89
C LEU A 75 -9.37 8.92 2.10
N SER A 76 -9.96 8.95 3.31
CA SER A 76 -9.28 9.40 4.54
C SER A 76 -8.53 10.73 4.34
N LEU A 77 -9.21 11.72 3.74
CA LEU A 77 -8.62 12.97 3.25
C LEU A 77 -7.87 13.79 4.31
N ASN A 78 -8.19 13.61 5.59
CA ASN A 78 -7.64 14.39 6.70
C ASN A 78 -6.58 13.62 7.50
N SER A 79 -5.93 12.62 6.91
CA SER A 79 -4.92 11.82 7.60
C SER A 79 -3.79 11.39 6.68
N THR A 80 -2.66 11.03 7.26
CA THR A 80 -1.46 10.61 6.55
C THR A 80 -1.32 9.09 6.54
N ILE A 81 -0.47 8.55 5.66
CA ILE A 81 -0.16 7.10 5.67
C ILE A 81 0.36 6.68 7.05
N TYR A 82 1.29 7.45 7.63
CA TYR A 82 1.87 7.11 8.94
C TYR A 82 0.82 7.02 10.04
N GLU A 83 -0.11 7.98 10.09
CA GLU A 83 -1.22 8.00 11.04
C GLU A 83 -2.17 6.81 10.85
N VAL A 84 -2.56 6.49 9.62
CA VAL A 84 -3.43 5.33 9.36
C VAL A 84 -2.76 4.03 9.77
N LEU A 85 -1.47 3.86 9.47
CA LEU A 85 -0.70 2.68 9.86
C LEU A 85 -0.56 2.55 11.38
N SER A 86 -0.59 3.68 12.11
CA SER A 86 -0.59 3.67 13.58
C SER A 86 -1.80 2.98 14.19
N THR A 87 -2.92 2.90 13.45
CA THR A 87 -4.15 2.18 13.88
C THR A 87 -4.03 0.65 13.76
N TYR A 88 -3.07 0.18 12.95
CA TYR A 88 -2.80 -1.25 12.76
C TYR A 88 -1.65 -1.73 13.64
N PHE A 89 -0.57 -0.94 13.71
CA PHE A 89 0.70 -1.35 14.32
C PHE A 89 1.06 -0.43 15.49
N ASN A 90 1.54 -1.02 16.58
CA ASN A 90 1.94 -0.29 17.79
C ASN A 90 3.45 0.01 17.86
N LYS A 91 4.26 -0.49 16.92
CA LYS A 91 5.70 -0.22 16.84
C LYS A 91 6.01 0.70 15.67
N ASP A 92 6.70 1.81 15.92
CA ASP A 92 7.03 2.79 14.89
C ASP A 92 7.85 2.22 13.73
N LEU A 93 8.85 1.39 14.02
CA LEU A 93 9.62 0.71 12.98
C LEU A 93 8.76 -0.22 12.09
N LEU A 94 7.72 -0.83 12.66
CA LEU A 94 6.79 -1.64 11.89
C LEU A 94 5.89 -0.74 11.03
N ARG A 95 5.41 0.40 11.57
CA ARG A 95 4.68 1.40 10.78
C ARG A 95 5.53 1.83 9.57
N LEU A 96 6.78 2.22 9.79
CA LEU A 96 7.72 2.61 8.73
C LEU A 96 7.98 1.52 7.69
N THR A 97 7.97 0.25 8.09
CA THR A 97 8.11 -0.88 7.15
C THR A 97 6.99 -0.86 6.11
N PHE A 98 5.78 -0.46 6.51
CA PHE A 98 4.58 -0.37 5.66
C PHE A 98 4.39 1.00 5.02
N THR A 99 5.27 1.98 5.27
CA THR A 99 5.29 3.28 4.55
C THR A 99 6.26 3.30 3.39
N PHE A 100 7.03 2.22 3.14
CA PHE A 100 8.08 2.21 2.12
C PHE A 100 7.57 2.64 0.73
N GLN A 101 6.30 2.36 0.44
CA GLN A 101 5.59 2.68 -0.79
C GLN A 101 5.30 4.18 -0.94
N SER A 102 5.35 4.99 0.12
CA SER A 102 5.25 6.46 0.00
C SER A 102 6.41 7.02 -0.85
N LYS A 103 7.56 6.32 -0.85
CA LYS A 103 8.69 6.63 -1.74
C LYS A 103 8.30 6.56 -3.22
N TYR A 104 7.37 5.69 -3.61
CA TYR A 104 6.91 5.60 -5.01
C TYR A 104 6.21 6.87 -5.46
N LEU A 105 5.64 7.63 -4.52
CA LEU A 105 4.98 8.90 -4.77
C LEU A 105 5.93 10.09 -4.62
N GLY A 106 7.19 9.86 -4.24
CA GLY A 106 8.14 10.94 -3.94
C GLY A 106 7.77 11.76 -2.70
N MET A 107 6.94 11.22 -1.80
CA MET A 107 6.42 11.92 -0.63
C MET A 107 6.93 11.35 0.69
N SER A 108 7.05 12.23 1.67
CA SER A 108 7.24 11.86 3.07
C SER A 108 6.04 11.06 3.59
N ALA A 109 6.29 10.02 4.41
CA ALA A 109 5.22 9.21 5.01
C ALA A 109 4.29 10.01 5.95
N TRP A 110 4.80 11.13 6.49
CA TRP A 110 4.10 12.06 7.38
C TRP A 110 3.28 13.12 6.63
N GLU A 111 3.37 13.16 5.31
CA GLU A 111 2.64 14.13 4.47
C GLU A 111 1.80 13.43 3.40
N CYS A 112 2.16 12.19 3.06
CA CYS A 112 1.48 11.41 2.05
C CYS A 112 0.04 11.10 2.49
N PRO A 113 -0.98 11.39 1.65
CA PRO A 113 -2.37 11.13 1.98
C PRO A 113 -2.65 9.67 2.33
N ALA A 114 -3.41 9.44 3.40
CA ALA A 114 -3.79 8.12 3.88
C ALA A 114 -4.45 7.21 2.83
N ALA A 115 -5.11 7.79 1.83
CA ALA A 115 -5.70 7.09 0.69
C ALA A 115 -4.70 6.11 0.03
N PHE A 116 -3.42 6.48 0.00
CA PHE A 116 -2.35 5.71 -0.64
C PHE A 116 -1.82 4.55 0.21
N ALA A 117 -2.30 4.35 1.44
CA ALA A 117 -2.02 3.14 2.22
C ALA A 117 -2.45 1.85 1.47
N MET A 118 -3.39 1.96 0.52
CA MET A 118 -3.75 0.88 -0.39
C MET A 118 -2.59 0.35 -1.24
N ILE A 119 -1.54 1.15 -1.52
CA ILE A 119 -0.38 0.70 -2.31
C ILE A 119 0.38 -0.39 -1.55
N ALA A 120 0.60 -0.21 -0.24
CA ALA A 120 1.19 -1.24 0.60
C ALA A 120 0.34 -2.53 0.55
N TYR A 121 -0.98 -2.41 0.58
CA TYR A 121 -1.87 -3.57 0.44
C TYR A 121 -1.73 -4.27 -0.92
N ILE A 122 -1.67 -3.52 -2.03
CA ILE A 122 -1.48 -4.08 -3.38
C ILE A 122 -0.22 -4.93 -3.41
N GLU A 123 0.88 -4.42 -2.85
CA GLU A 123 2.16 -5.11 -2.84
C GLU A 123 2.13 -6.40 -2.01
N HIS A 124 1.47 -6.36 -0.84
CA HIS A 124 1.30 -7.56 -0.01
C HIS A 124 0.29 -8.55 -0.60
N LYS A 125 -0.62 -8.11 -1.48
CA LYS A 125 -1.60 -9.00 -2.11
C LYS A 125 -1.03 -9.69 -3.35
N TRP A 126 -0.36 -8.94 -4.23
CA TRP A 126 0.08 -9.44 -5.53
C TRP A 126 1.59 -9.65 -5.63
N GLY A 127 2.38 -9.05 -4.75
CA GLY A 127 3.83 -9.12 -4.79
C GLY A 127 4.46 -8.10 -5.75
N ILE A 128 5.74 -8.30 -6.03
CA ILE A 128 6.54 -7.52 -6.97
C ILE A 128 7.17 -8.50 -7.95
N ASP A 129 6.97 -8.24 -9.24
CA ASP A 129 7.56 -9.00 -10.33
C ASP A 129 8.80 -8.33 -10.92
N HIS A 130 9.68 -9.14 -11.49
CA HIS A 130 10.83 -8.68 -12.25
C HIS A 130 10.73 -9.15 -13.70
N VAL A 131 10.77 -8.21 -14.65
CA VAL A 131 10.70 -8.52 -16.08
C VAL A 131 12.01 -9.16 -16.54
N LYS A 132 11.91 -10.36 -17.12
CA LYS A 132 13.07 -11.05 -17.70
C LYS A 132 13.68 -10.19 -18.81
N GLY A 133 14.97 -9.88 -18.67
CA GLY A 133 15.70 -9.02 -19.61
C GLY A 133 15.60 -7.52 -19.32
N GLY A 134 15.01 -7.11 -18.19
CA GLY A 134 14.94 -5.73 -17.73
C GLY A 134 13.63 -5.01 -18.05
N LEU A 135 13.37 -3.90 -17.34
CA LEU A 135 12.13 -3.12 -17.47
C LEU A 135 11.94 -2.53 -18.87
N ASN A 136 13.03 -2.29 -19.62
CA ASN A 136 12.96 -1.80 -21.01
C ASN A 136 12.19 -2.74 -21.94
N LYS A 137 12.07 -4.04 -21.60
CA LYS A 137 11.28 -5.00 -22.37
C LYS A 137 9.79 -4.67 -22.37
N ILE A 138 9.28 -3.98 -21.36
CA ILE A 138 7.88 -3.51 -21.34
C ILE A 138 7.67 -2.54 -22.50
N SER A 139 8.47 -1.47 -22.58
CA SER A 139 8.37 -0.47 -23.65
C SER A 139 8.60 -1.09 -25.03
N ALA A 140 9.59 -1.98 -25.16
CA ALA A 140 9.86 -2.66 -26.42
C ALA A 140 8.73 -3.60 -26.87
N ALA A 141 7.98 -4.19 -25.93
CA ALA A 141 6.81 -5.01 -26.25
C ALA A 141 5.60 -4.14 -26.61
N MET A 142 5.37 -3.04 -25.86
CA MET A 142 4.29 -2.09 -26.15
C MET A 142 4.45 -1.41 -27.52
N ALA A 143 5.69 -1.18 -27.98
CA ALA A 143 5.94 -0.58 -29.30
C ALA A 143 5.58 -1.51 -30.48
N LYS A 144 5.29 -2.80 -30.23
CA LYS A 144 4.93 -3.78 -31.27
C LYS A 144 3.41 -3.97 -31.42
N VAL A 145 2.61 -3.38 -30.53
CA VAL A 145 1.14 -3.51 -30.50
C VAL A 145 0.46 -2.22 -30.92
#